data_AF-T1AET5-F1
#
_entry.id   AF-T1AET5-F1
#
_cell.length_a   1.000
_cell.length_b   1.000
_cell.length_c   1.000
_cell.angle_alpha   90.00
_cell.angle_beta   90.00
_cell.angle_gamma   90.00
#
_symmetry.space_group_name_H-M   'P 1'
#
loop_
_entity.id
_entity.type
_entity.pdbx_description
1 polymer ?
#
loop_
_entity_poly.entity_id
_entity_poly.type
_entity_poly.pdbx_seq_one_letter_code
_entity_poly.pdbx_strand_id
1 'polypeptide(L)'
;MLSASTYDDLVTALVSGAHVLFFGPSGAGKTSLARDVWELFPKEAWVVEGCPVLDHPLSLVDPATALRFPPCPICVRRFSPSGDPGSFDPSSVDATKVPAVYGHLREGFGFARLQGSSEVFPDHLTGNVNLRKLEEIGDPMSPLVMEPGKLLQANRGVLLVDEIGKLPLGTQNVLLQALQEGTVTPSKSRETFPAAFIAVATSNLSDLDNINDPLSDRLTSLHVGYNPHHADNRRIVAIGHPRRS
;
A
#
# COMPACT_ATOMS: atom_id res chain seq x y z
N MET A 1 -9.17 -22.17 14.23
CA MET A 1 -8.60 -21.84 12.91
C MET A 1 -9.74 -21.33 12.03
N LEU A 2 -9.48 -20.48 11.03
CA LEU A 2 -10.50 -20.12 10.04
C LEU A 2 -10.91 -21.38 9.25
N SER A 3 -12.07 -21.36 8.58
CA SER A 3 -12.45 -22.44 7.68
C SER A 3 -11.40 -22.63 6.58
N ALA A 4 -11.11 -23.88 6.21
CA ALA A 4 -10.14 -24.20 5.15
C ALA A 4 -10.46 -23.46 3.84
N SER A 5 -11.74 -23.35 3.48
CA SER A 5 -12.21 -22.60 2.30
C SER A 5 -11.77 -21.13 2.30
N THR A 6 -11.78 -20.46 3.45
CA THR A 6 -11.37 -19.05 3.55
C THR A 6 -9.88 -18.86 3.29
N TYR A 7 -9.05 -19.83 3.66
CA TYR A 7 -7.62 -19.80 3.32
C TYR A 7 -7.38 -20.04 1.83
N ASP A 8 -8.10 -20.99 1.24
CA ASP A 8 -8.01 -21.27 -0.20
C ASP A 8 -8.46 -20.06 -1.03
N ASP A 9 -9.54 -19.40 -0.63
CA ASP A 9 -10.04 -18.17 -1.24
C ASP A 9 -9.02 -17.02 -1.11
N LEU A 10 -8.39 -16.89 0.07
CA LEU A 10 -7.34 -15.89 0.30
C LEU A 10 -6.12 -16.14 -0.58
N VAL A 11 -5.63 -17.38 -0.65
CA VAL A 11 -4.50 -17.74 -1.51
C VAL A 11 -4.83 -17.47 -2.97
N THR A 12 -6.04 -17.84 -3.41
CA THR A 12 -6.51 -17.60 -4.78
C THR A 12 -6.55 -16.10 -5.11
N ALA A 13 -7.09 -15.29 -4.19
CA ALA A 13 -7.14 -13.84 -4.33
C ALA A 13 -5.72 -13.24 -4.43
N LEU A 14 -4.81 -13.62 -3.54
CA LEU A 14 -3.44 -13.08 -3.54
C LEU A 14 -2.65 -13.49 -4.78
N VAL A 15 -2.76 -14.75 -5.23
CA VAL A 15 -2.07 -15.25 -6.43
C VAL A 15 -2.59 -14.59 -7.71
N SER A 16 -3.88 -14.25 -7.76
CA SER A 16 -4.46 -13.50 -8.88
C SER A 16 -4.12 -12.00 -8.86
N GLY A 17 -3.39 -11.53 -7.83
CA GLY A 17 -3.06 -10.12 -7.66
C GLY A 17 -4.24 -9.27 -7.20
N ALA A 18 -5.32 -9.90 -6.75
CA ALA A 18 -6.51 -9.19 -6.28
C ALA A 18 -6.26 -8.51 -4.93
N HIS A 19 -6.93 -7.39 -4.74
CA HIS A 19 -7.07 -6.75 -3.44
C HIS A 19 -8.13 -7.47 -2.62
N VAL A 20 -7.98 -7.53 -1.30
CA VAL A 20 -8.83 -8.34 -0.43
C VAL A 20 -9.57 -7.46 0.57
N LEU A 21 -10.84 -7.77 0.82
CA LEU A 21 -11.63 -7.21 1.91
C LEU A 21 -12.05 -8.31 2.89
N PHE A 22 -11.47 -8.32 4.09
CA PHE A 22 -11.93 -9.15 5.19
C PHE A 22 -13.10 -8.48 5.91
N PHE A 23 -14.28 -9.11 5.89
CA PHE A 23 -15.45 -8.59 6.58
C PHE A 23 -16.05 -9.62 7.54
N GLY A 24 -16.75 -9.15 8.57
CA GLY A 24 -17.32 -10.02 9.60
C GLY A 24 -17.54 -9.31 10.93
N PRO A 25 -17.95 -10.02 11.99
CA PRO A 25 -18.28 -9.41 13.26
C PRO A 25 -17.04 -8.89 13.99
N SER A 26 -17.25 -7.99 14.95
CA SER A 26 -16.16 -7.46 15.78
C SER A 26 -15.51 -8.57 16.62
N GLY A 27 -14.18 -8.53 16.74
CA GLY A 27 -13.41 -9.55 17.47
C GLY A 27 -13.20 -10.87 16.71
N ALA A 28 -13.59 -10.99 15.44
CA ALA A 28 -13.38 -12.20 14.63
C ALA A 28 -11.91 -12.43 14.18
N GLY A 29 -11.00 -11.48 14.43
CA GLY A 29 -9.59 -11.60 14.06
C GLY A 29 -9.22 -11.04 12.67
N LYS A 30 -10.12 -10.28 12.02
CA LYS A 30 -9.92 -9.67 10.68
C LYS A 30 -8.60 -8.91 10.55
N THR A 31 -8.33 -7.99 11.49
CA THR A 31 -7.10 -7.18 11.50
C THR A 31 -5.85 -8.01 11.83
N SER A 32 -5.99 -9.13 12.55
CA SER A 32 -4.87 -10.05 12.77
C SER A 32 -4.55 -10.79 11.47
N LEU A 33 -5.56 -11.34 10.80
CA LEU A 33 -5.39 -12.00 9.51
C LEU A 33 -4.80 -11.05 8.45
N ALA A 34 -5.25 -9.79 8.42
CA ALA A 34 -4.69 -8.78 7.53
C ALA A 34 -3.20 -8.50 7.80
N ARG A 35 -2.78 -8.56 9.08
CA ARG A 35 -1.36 -8.44 9.46
C ARG A 35 -0.55 -9.68 9.10
N ASP A 36 -1.12 -10.87 9.23
CA ASP A 36 -0.46 -12.11 8.84
C ASP A 36 -0.12 -12.12 7.34
N VAL A 37 -0.97 -11.53 6.48
CA VAL A 37 -0.65 -11.34 5.05
C VAL A 37 0.62 -10.52 4.88
N TRP A 38 0.78 -9.43 5.64
CA TRP A 38 2.04 -8.70 5.64
C TRP A 38 3.18 -9.58 6.13
N GLU A 39 3.07 -10.27 7.27
CA GLU A 39 4.16 -11.13 7.79
C GLU A 39 4.66 -12.17 6.78
N LEU A 40 3.77 -12.70 5.92
CA LEU A 40 4.12 -13.64 4.85
C LEU A 40 4.73 -12.98 3.61
N PHE A 41 4.52 -11.68 3.42
CA PHE A 41 5.04 -10.95 2.26
C PHE A 41 6.57 -10.82 2.32
N PRO A 42 7.31 -11.00 1.20
CA PRO A 42 8.76 -10.85 1.16
C PRO A 42 9.23 -9.52 1.79
N LYS A 43 10.25 -9.59 2.64
CA LYS A 43 10.78 -8.42 3.36
C LYS A 43 11.93 -7.72 2.66
N GLU A 44 12.31 -8.18 1.47
CA GLU A 44 13.44 -7.63 0.75
C GLU A 44 13.14 -7.54 -0.75
N ALA A 45 13.62 -6.47 -1.39
CA ALA A 45 13.48 -6.27 -2.83
C ALA A 45 14.66 -5.46 -3.38
N TRP A 46 14.90 -5.60 -4.69
CA TRP A 46 15.77 -4.69 -5.42
C TRP A 46 15.11 -3.32 -5.57
N VAL A 47 15.86 -2.29 -5.18
CA VAL A 47 15.42 -0.89 -5.15
C VAL A 47 16.52 0.03 -5.67
N VAL A 48 16.11 1.17 -6.19
CA VAL A 48 17.04 2.27 -6.50
C VAL A 48 17.50 2.90 -5.20
N GLU A 49 18.82 3.01 -5.00
CA GLU A 49 19.39 3.59 -3.78
C GLU A 49 18.90 5.03 -3.54
N GLY A 50 18.39 5.27 -2.32
CA GLY A 50 17.84 6.56 -1.91
C GLY A 50 16.48 6.91 -2.52
N CYS A 51 15.82 5.99 -3.23
CA CYS A 51 14.45 6.22 -3.70
C CYS A 51 13.47 6.22 -2.51
N PRO A 52 12.57 7.22 -2.40
CA PRO A 52 11.62 7.31 -1.28
C PRO A 52 10.38 6.41 -1.44
N VAL A 53 10.15 5.82 -2.62
CA VAL A 53 8.91 5.10 -2.97
C VAL A 53 9.15 3.72 -3.57
N LEU A 54 10.24 3.05 -3.19
CA LEU A 54 10.55 1.67 -3.57
C LEU A 54 10.66 1.43 -5.09
N ASP A 55 11.21 2.37 -5.85
CA ASP A 55 11.32 2.23 -7.31
C ASP A 55 12.21 1.05 -7.73
N HIS A 56 11.83 0.38 -8.83
CA HIS A 56 12.50 -0.80 -9.35
C HIS A 56 13.71 -0.40 -10.20
N PRO A 57 14.95 -0.86 -9.96
CA PRO A 57 16.10 -0.41 -10.77
C PRO A 57 15.92 -0.57 -12.28
N LEU A 58 15.36 -1.71 -12.71
CA LEU A 58 15.08 -1.95 -14.13
C LEU A 58 13.93 -1.09 -14.72
N SER A 59 13.06 -0.46 -13.91
CA SER A 59 12.03 0.45 -14.46
C SER A 59 12.64 1.67 -15.15
N LEU A 60 13.89 2.00 -14.80
CA LEU A 60 14.60 3.14 -15.36
C LEU A 60 15.34 2.81 -16.66
N VAL A 61 15.62 1.54 -16.95
CA VAL A 61 16.57 1.15 -18.01
C VAL A 61 15.99 0.13 -19.00
N ASP A 62 14.90 -0.54 -18.65
CA ASP A 62 14.26 -1.55 -19.48
C ASP A 62 12.81 -1.16 -19.80
N PRO A 63 12.44 -0.95 -21.09
CA PRO A 63 11.08 -0.59 -21.48
C PRO A 63 10.00 -1.57 -21.03
N ALA A 64 10.29 -2.89 -21.06
CA ALA A 64 9.31 -3.89 -20.66
C ALA A 64 9.02 -3.82 -19.15
N THR A 65 10.06 -3.63 -18.34
CA THR A 65 9.92 -3.40 -16.90
C THR A 65 9.23 -2.08 -16.62
N ALA A 66 9.57 -1.00 -17.32
CA ALA A 66 8.95 0.33 -17.12
C ALA A 66 7.44 0.32 -17.37
N LEU A 67 6.96 -0.48 -18.33
CA LEU A 67 5.52 -0.67 -18.57
C LEU A 67 4.82 -1.37 -17.40
N ARG A 68 5.49 -2.33 -16.76
CA ARG A 68 4.94 -3.08 -15.62
C ARG A 68 5.08 -2.34 -14.30
N PHE A 69 6.17 -1.61 -14.12
CA PHE A 69 6.52 -0.84 -12.94
C PHE A 69 6.92 0.56 -13.40
N PRO A 70 5.95 1.48 -13.57
CA PRO A 70 6.26 2.85 -13.94
C PRO A 70 7.27 3.47 -12.94
N PRO A 71 8.38 4.05 -13.42
CA PRO A 71 9.40 4.59 -12.54
C PRO A 71 8.90 5.81 -11.79
N CYS A 72 9.47 6.08 -10.63
CA CYS A 72 9.07 7.26 -9.88
C CYS A 72 9.70 8.52 -10.49
N PRO A 73 8.99 9.66 -10.49
CA PRO A 73 9.47 10.91 -11.08
C PRO A 73 10.81 11.40 -10.50
N ILE A 74 11.09 11.09 -9.23
CA ILE A 74 12.34 11.45 -8.57
C ILE A 74 13.51 10.69 -9.19
N CYS A 75 13.36 9.38 -9.40
CA CYS A 75 14.40 8.57 -10.02
C CYS A 75 14.58 8.93 -11.50
N VAL A 76 13.48 9.16 -12.22
CA VAL A 76 13.55 9.64 -13.61
C VAL A 76 14.35 10.93 -13.70
N ARG A 77 14.07 11.92 -12.85
CA ARG A 77 14.84 13.18 -12.80
C ARG A 77 16.32 12.98 -12.47
N ARG A 78 16.64 11.99 -11.63
CA ARG A 78 18.02 11.68 -11.23
C ARG A 78 18.84 11.01 -12.32
N PHE A 79 18.22 10.13 -13.12
CA PHE A 79 18.96 9.20 -13.98
C PHE A 79 18.66 9.35 -15.47
N SER A 80 17.53 9.95 -15.85
CA SER A 80 17.23 10.26 -17.25
C SER A 80 18.17 11.35 -17.77
N PRO A 81 18.72 11.23 -19.00
CA PRO A 81 19.50 12.29 -19.62
C PRO A 81 18.74 13.62 -19.77
N SER A 82 17.42 13.56 -20.03
CA SER A 82 16.57 14.75 -20.14
C SER A 82 16.25 15.37 -18.78
N GLY A 83 16.29 14.57 -17.71
CA GLY A 83 15.79 14.95 -16.39
C GLY A 83 14.28 15.27 -16.37
N ASP A 84 13.53 14.91 -17.41
CA ASP A 84 12.11 15.23 -17.58
C ASP A 84 11.25 13.97 -17.64
N PRO A 85 10.36 13.74 -16.64
CA PRO A 85 9.42 12.63 -16.66
C PRO A 85 8.47 12.60 -17.86
N GLY A 86 8.13 13.75 -18.44
CA GLY A 86 7.21 13.83 -19.58
C GLY A 86 7.77 13.30 -20.90
N SER A 87 9.11 13.21 -21.01
CA SER A 87 9.83 12.72 -22.18
C SER A 87 10.70 11.49 -21.87
N PHE A 88 10.39 10.79 -20.78
CA PHE A 88 11.20 9.70 -20.29
C PHE A 88 11.22 8.48 -21.24
N ASP A 89 12.43 8.04 -21.58
CA ASP A 89 12.70 6.83 -22.36
C ASP A 89 13.72 5.94 -21.60
N PRO A 90 13.30 4.76 -21.10
CA PRO A 90 14.19 3.83 -20.41
C PRO A 90 15.43 3.43 -21.22
N SER A 91 15.29 3.34 -22.55
CA SER A 91 16.41 2.92 -23.42
C SER A 91 17.53 3.96 -23.51
N SER A 92 17.24 5.21 -23.13
CA SER A 92 18.21 6.31 -23.09
C SER A 92 19.04 6.36 -21.80
N VAL A 93 18.67 5.59 -20.77
CA VAL A 93 19.31 5.64 -19.46
C VAL A 93 20.54 4.74 -19.40
N ASP A 94 21.64 5.30 -18.90
CA ASP A 94 22.87 4.56 -18.64
C ASP A 94 22.71 3.66 -17.40
N ALA A 95 22.52 2.37 -17.62
CA ALA A 95 22.30 1.39 -16.56
C ALA A 95 23.44 1.30 -15.53
N THR A 96 24.68 1.68 -15.90
CA THR A 96 25.81 1.66 -14.97
C THR A 96 25.71 2.75 -13.90
N LYS A 97 24.84 3.75 -14.11
CA LYS A 97 24.61 4.87 -13.19
C LYS A 97 23.42 4.70 -12.28
N VAL A 98 22.64 3.62 -12.42
CA VAL A 98 21.48 3.34 -11.57
C VAL A 98 21.90 2.43 -10.41
N PRO A 99 22.12 2.94 -9.18
CA PRO A 99 22.55 2.13 -8.06
C PRO A 99 21.40 1.23 -7.59
N ALA A 100 21.51 -0.07 -7.89
CA ALA A 100 20.61 -1.09 -7.41
C ALA A 100 21.11 -1.65 -6.08
N VAL A 101 20.29 -1.55 -5.04
CA VAL A 101 20.59 -2.12 -3.72
C VAL A 101 19.49 -3.07 -3.28
N TYR A 102 19.83 -4.05 -2.45
CA TYR A 102 18.86 -4.93 -1.82
C TYR A 102 18.32 -4.26 -0.55
N GLY A 103 17.09 -3.78 -0.61
CA GLY A 103 16.46 -2.98 0.44
C GLY A 103 15.47 -3.79 1.26
N HIS A 104 15.43 -3.54 2.57
CA HIS A 104 14.46 -4.16 3.48
C HIS A 104 13.15 -3.35 3.52
N LEU A 105 12.03 -4.01 3.27
CA LEU A 105 10.70 -3.42 3.32
C LEU A 105 10.22 -3.31 4.77
N ARG A 106 9.54 -2.22 5.10
CA ARG A 106 9.08 -1.87 6.45
C ARG A 106 7.93 -0.88 6.37
N GLU A 107 7.31 -0.57 7.50
CA GLU A 107 6.32 0.50 7.53
C GLU A 107 6.94 1.83 7.04
N GLY A 108 6.26 2.47 6.09
CA GLY A 108 6.73 3.64 5.37
C GLY A 108 7.52 3.34 4.10
N PHE A 109 7.84 2.07 3.81
CA PHE A 109 8.64 1.67 2.65
C PHE A 109 8.36 0.21 2.22
N GLY A 110 7.45 0.02 1.26
CA GLY A 110 6.91 -1.27 0.86
C GLY A 110 5.81 -1.82 1.79
N PHE A 111 5.47 -1.09 2.84
CA PHE A 111 4.31 -1.36 3.68
C PHE A 111 3.74 -0.07 4.23
N ALA A 112 2.42 0.02 4.23
CA ALA A 112 1.74 1.10 4.92
C ALA A 112 0.46 0.59 5.56
N ARG A 113 0.17 1.12 6.75
CA ARG A 113 -1.11 0.90 7.42
C ARG A 113 -1.92 2.20 7.48
N LEU A 114 -3.19 2.08 7.17
CA LEU A 114 -4.21 3.12 7.29
C LEU A 114 -5.32 2.63 8.23
N GLN A 115 -5.61 3.40 9.28
CA GLN A 115 -6.75 3.15 10.14
C GLN A 115 -7.92 4.02 9.68
N GLY A 116 -9.02 3.39 9.28
CA GLY A 116 -10.23 4.07 8.85
C GLY A 116 -10.87 4.87 9.97
N SER A 117 -11.15 6.14 9.66
CA SER A 117 -11.90 7.06 10.52
C SER A 117 -12.36 8.27 9.70
N SER A 118 -13.30 9.04 10.22
CA SER A 118 -13.77 10.28 9.60
C SER A 118 -12.69 11.36 9.45
N GLU A 119 -11.56 11.23 10.14
CA GLU A 119 -10.44 12.18 10.13
C GLU A 119 -9.33 11.78 9.14
N VAL A 120 -9.55 10.75 8.32
CA VAL A 120 -8.61 10.39 7.27
C VAL A 120 -8.90 11.20 6.01
N PHE A 121 -8.11 12.24 5.80
CA PHE A 121 -8.16 13.08 4.59
C PHE A 121 -7.34 12.50 3.40
N PRO A 122 -7.64 12.91 2.15
CA PRO A 122 -6.94 12.43 0.95
C PRO A 122 -5.42 12.63 0.91
N ASP A 123 -4.89 13.65 1.58
CA ASP A 123 -3.47 13.93 1.68
C ASP A 123 -2.72 12.91 2.57
N HIS A 124 -3.38 12.26 3.52
CA HIS A 124 -2.78 11.10 4.22
C HIS A 124 -2.45 9.95 3.26
N LEU A 125 -3.25 9.78 2.20
CA LEU A 125 -3.02 8.76 1.17
C LEU A 125 -1.95 9.19 0.17
N THR A 126 -2.06 10.41 -0.33
CA THR A 126 -1.25 10.89 -1.46
C THR A 126 0.08 11.51 -1.04
N GLY A 127 0.17 12.07 0.16
CA GLY A 127 1.34 12.76 0.67
C GLY A 127 1.10 14.25 0.85
N ASN A 128 2.04 14.90 1.51
CA ASN A 128 2.02 16.33 1.78
C ASN A 128 3.31 17.00 1.27
N VAL A 129 3.37 18.32 1.39
CA VAL A 129 4.57 19.10 1.07
C VAL A 129 5.39 19.30 2.34
N ASN A 130 6.67 18.91 2.28
CA ASN A 130 7.67 19.20 3.28
C ASN A 130 8.11 20.67 3.18
N LEU A 131 7.77 21.46 4.19
CA LEU A 131 8.06 22.90 4.23
C LEU A 131 9.56 23.21 4.22
N ARG A 132 10.40 22.40 4.86
CA ARG A 132 11.86 22.63 4.89
C ARG A 132 12.48 22.42 3.52
N LYS A 133 12.12 21.33 2.85
CA LYS A 133 12.56 21.09 1.47
C LYS A 133 12.03 22.15 0.52
N LEU A 134 10.82 22.66 0.76
CA LEU A 134 10.27 23.77 -0.01
C LEU A 134 11.09 25.05 0.17
N GLU A 135 11.51 25.38 1.39
CA GLU A 135 12.40 26.52 1.64
C GLU A 135 13.75 26.37 0.92
N GLU A 136 14.29 25.15 0.87
CA GLU A 136 15.57 24.83 0.20
C GLU A 136 15.46 24.85 -1.34
N ILE A 137 14.36 24.32 -1.90
CA ILE A 137 14.19 24.10 -3.35
C ILE A 137 13.48 25.28 -4.03
N GLY A 138 12.58 25.98 -3.32
CA GLY A 138 11.83 27.12 -3.82
C GLY A 138 10.68 26.81 -4.78
N ASP A 139 10.48 25.54 -5.17
CA ASP A 139 9.39 25.11 -6.06
C ASP A 139 8.39 24.18 -5.33
N PRO A 140 7.14 24.64 -5.06
CA PRO A 140 6.12 23.85 -4.38
C PRO A 140 5.57 22.68 -5.21
N MET A 141 5.79 22.67 -6.52
CA MET A 141 5.34 21.61 -7.42
C MET A 141 6.41 20.53 -7.61
N SER A 142 7.62 20.74 -7.09
CA SER A 142 8.73 19.81 -7.25
C SER A 142 8.45 18.48 -6.53
N PRO A 143 8.67 17.32 -7.18
CA PRO A 143 8.49 16.02 -6.52
C PRO A 143 9.43 15.83 -5.32
N LEU A 144 10.55 16.57 -5.27
CA LEU A 144 11.53 16.49 -4.19
C LEU A 144 11.02 17.08 -2.87
N VAL A 145 10.10 18.05 -2.92
CA VAL A 145 9.53 18.68 -1.72
C VAL A 145 8.43 17.83 -1.08
N MET A 146 8.07 16.68 -1.65
CA MET A 146 6.96 15.88 -1.15
C MET A 146 7.39 14.87 -0.09
N GLU A 147 6.51 14.63 0.88
CA GLU A 147 6.58 13.46 1.76
C GLU A 147 5.61 12.39 1.26
N PRO A 148 6.07 11.14 1.06
CA PRO A 148 5.21 10.06 0.61
C PRO A 148 4.02 9.80 1.53
N GLY A 149 2.81 9.84 0.99
CA GLY A 149 1.60 9.35 1.68
C GLY A 149 1.52 7.83 1.69
N LYS A 150 0.48 7.29 2.34
CA LYS A 150 0.33 5.83 2.57
C LYS A 150 0.32 5.01 1.28
N LEU A 151 -0.19 5.54 0.17
CA LEU A 151 -0.19 4.85 -1.13
C LEU A 151 1.23 4.69 -1.70
N LEU A 152 2.02 5.77 -1.64
CA LEU A 152 3.42 5.78 -2.09
C LEU A 152 4.30 4.92 -1.18
N GLN A 153 4.05 4.95 0.13
CA GLN A 153 4.74 4.12 1.12
C GLN A 153 4.50 2.62 0.88
N ALA A 154 3.33 2.25 0.36
CA ALA A 154 2.98 0.86 0.07
C ALA A 154 3.44 0.37 -1.32
N ASN A 155 3.98 1.26 -2.19
CA ASN A 155 4.36 0.90 -3.55
C ASN A 155 5.25 -0.35 -3.60
N ARG A 156 4.97 -1.24 -4.56
CA ARG A 156 5.55 -2.58 -4.75
C ARG A 156 5.48 -3.48 -3.51
N GLY A 157 4.48 -3.25 -2.66
CA GLY A 157 4.31 -3.93 -1.39
C GLY A 157 2.84 -4.08 -0.97
N VAL A 158 2.55 -3.84 0.30
CA VAL A 158 1.22 -4.08 0.90
C VAL A 158 0.65 -2.82 1.53
N LEU A 159 -0.61 -2.51 1.24
CA LEU A 159 -1.39 -1.49 1.93
C LEU A 159 -2.44 -2.18 2.83
N LEU A 160 -2.30 -2.05 4.15
CA LEU A 160 -3.30 -2.53 5.09
C LEU A 160 -4.28 -1.40 5.41
N VAL A 161 -5.57 -1.58 5.10
CA VAL A 161 -6.62 -0.62 5.41
C VAL A 161 -7.57 -1.21 6.44
N ASP A 162 -7.42 -0.82 7.70
CA ASP A 162 -8.28 -1.29 8.77
C ASP A 162 -9.57 -0.45 8.80
N GLU A 163 -10.74 -1.08 8.88
CA GLU A 163 -12.04 -0.39 8.91
C GLU A 163 -12.28 0.54 7.71
N ILE A 164 -12.10 0.02 6.48
CA ILE A 164 -12.23 0.79 5.23
C ILE A 164 -13.58 1.51 5.10
N GLY A 165 -14.66 0.92 5.61
CA GLY A 165 -16.00 1.53 5.65
C GLY A 165 -16.14 2.77 6.53
N LYS A 166 -15.11 3.13 7.31
CA LYS A 166 -15.06 4.37 8.10
C LYS A 166 -14.34 5.51 7.40
N LEU A 167 -13.75 5.26 6.23
CA LEU A 167 -13.09 6.31 5.45
C LEU A 167 -14.13 7.25 4.82
N PRO A 168 -13.90 8.57 4.80
CA PRO A 168 -14.71 9.50 4.03
C PRO A 168 -14.73 9.15 2.54
N LEU A 169 -15.84 9.43 1.86
CA LEU A 169 -16.00 9.12 0.42
C LEU A 169 -14.89 9.73 -0.46
N GLY A 170 -14.45 10.96 -0.17
CA GLY A 170 -13.36 11.59 -0.90
C GLY A 170 -12.04 10.81 -0.79
N THR A 171 -11.77 10.23 0.37
CA THR A 171 -10.59 9.40 0.63
C THR A 171 -10.74 8.02 -0.02
N GLN A 172 -11.94 7.44 0.00
CA GLN A 172 -12.24 6.21 -0.73
C GLN A 172 -12.04 6.38 -2.24
N ASN A 173 -12.39 7.53 -2.82
CA ASN A 173 -12.18 7.79 -4.26
C ASN A 173 -10.70 7.85 -4.64
N VAL A 174 -9.86 8.43 -3.79
CA VAL A 174 -8.41 8.43 -4.00
C VAL A 174 -7.83 7.02 -3.88
N LEU A 175 -8.30 6.24 -2.92
CA LEU A 175 -7.91 4.83 -2.81
C LEU A 175 -8.32 4.05 -4.07
N LEU A 176 -9.56 4.21 -4.52
CA LEU A 176 -10.08 3.57 -5.75
C LEU A 176 -9.20 3.89 -6.96
N GLN A 177 -8.84 5.15 -7.18
CA GLN A 177 -7.97 5.54 -8.28
C GLN A 177 -6.63 4.79 -8.22
N ALA A 178 -6.00 4.72 -7.04
CA ALA A 178 -4.74 4.02 -6.88
C ALA A 178 -4.86 2.50 -7.14
N LEU A 179 -5.96 1.86 -6.69
CA LEU A 179 -6.22 0.45 -6.98
C LEU A 179 -6.42 0.17 -8.48
N GLN A 180 -6.98 1.14 -9.23
CA GLN A 180 -7.25 0.99 -10.66
C GLN A 180 -6.03 1.27 -11.53
N GLU A 181 -5.29 2.34 -11.21
CA GLU A 181 -4.23 2.87 -12.07
C GLU A 181 -2.84 2.36 -11.64
N GLY A 182 -2.69 1.90 -10.39
CA GLY A 182 -1.38 1.56 -9.82
C GLY A 182 -0.46 2.79 -9.69
N THR A 183 -1.02 3.99 -9.82
CA THR A 183 -0.33 5.27 -9.75
C THR A 183 -1.20 6.31 -9.07
N VAL A 184 -0.61 7.38 -8.59
CA VAL A 184 -1.34 8.50 -8.01
C VAL A 184 -0.62 9.82 -8.25
N THR A 185 -1.38 10.88 -8.48
CA THR A 185 -0.86 12.26 -8.57
C THR A 185 -1.20 12.99 -7.28
N PRO A 186 -0.23 13.31 -6.41
CA PRO A 186 -0.49 14.06 -5.20
C PRO A 186 -1.07 15.44 -5.49
N SER A 187 -1.94 15.97 -4.61
CA SER A 187 -2.80 17.14 -4.88
C SER A 187 -2.08 18.47 -5.17
N LYS A 188 -0.75 18.49 -5.17
CA LYS A 188 0.10 19.65 -5.54
C LYS A 188 1.32 19.23 -6.38
N SER A 189 1.31 18.03 -6.95
CA SER A 189 2.34 17.57 -7.85
C SER A 189 1.88 17.74 -9.30
N ARG A 190 2.83 18.02 -10.20
CA ARG A 190 2.62 17.84 -11.65
C ARG A 190 2.95 16.42 -12.09
N GLU A 191 3.50 15.62 -11.18
CA GLU A 191 4.09 14.34 -11.48
C GLU A 191 3.27 13.21 -10.85
N THR A 192 3.15 12.13 -11.60
CA THR A 192 2.45 10.92 -11.17
C THR A 192 3.44 9.94 -10.58
N PHE A 193 3.13 9.41 -9.39
CA PHE A 193 3.98 8.46 -8.67
C PHE A 193 3.43 7.04 -8.77
N PRO A 194 4.31 6.02 -8.81
CA PRO A 194 3.87 4.65 -8.70
C PRO A 194 3.31 4.37 -7.31
N ALA A 195 2.20 3.65 -7.28
CA ALA A 195 1.45 3.24 -6.10
C ALA A 195 0.85 1.84 -6.34
N ALA A 196 1.66 0.92 -6.88
CA ALA A 196 1.22 -0.44 -7.21
C ALA A 196 1.42 -1.34 -5.99
N PHE A 197 0.34 -1.75 -5.33
CA PHE A 197 0.40 -2.55 -4.10
C PHE A 197 -0.73 -3.57 -4.03
N ILE A 198 -0.63 -4.53 -3.11
CA ILE A 198 -1.76 -5.38 -2.75
C ILE A 198 -2.47 -4.74 -1.55
N ALA A 199 -3.72 -4.32 -1.73
CA ALA A 199 -4.53 -3.83 -0.63
C ALA A 199 -5.13 -4.99 0.17
N VAL A 200 -5.01 -4.92 1.49
CA VAL A 200 -5.62 -5.84 2.45
C VAL A 200 -6.48 -5.02 3.39
N ALA A 201 -7.77 -4.97 3.09
CA ALA A 201 -8.74 -4.18 3.81
C ALA A 201 -9.51 -5.00 4.84
N THR A 202 -10.01 -4.34 5.88
CA THR A 202 -10.97 -4.93 6.83
C THR A 202 -12.20 -4.06 6.95
N SER A 203 -13.35 -4.67 7.25
CA SER A 203 -14.56 -3.93 7.63
C SER A 203 -15.43 -4.72 8.61
N ASN A 204 -16.26 -4.01 9.38
CA ASN A 204 -17.35 -4.64 10.12
C ASN A 204 -18.58 -4.75 9.22
N LEU A 205 -19.46 -5.71 9.52
CA LEU A 205 -20.72 -5.89 8.78
C LEU A 205 -21.58 -4.61 8.75
N SER A 206 -21.61 -3.85 9.84
CA SER A 206 -22.37 -2.60 9.95
C SER A 206 -21.85 -1.46 9.07
N ASP A 207 -20.59 -1.55 8.64
CA ASP A 207 -19.90 -0.46 7.94
C ASP A 207 -19.72 -0.79 6.44
N LEU A 208 -20.25 -1.93 5.98
CA LEU A 208 -20.13 -2.35 4.58
C LEU A 208 -20.85 -1.40 3.62
N ASP A 209 -22.05 -0.96 3.98
CA ASP A 209 -22.86 -0.04 3.16
C ASP A 209 -22.22 1.35 3.02
N ASN A 210 -21.19 1.66 3.83
CA ASN A 210 -20.42 2.90 3.73
C ASN A 210 -19.28 2.83 2.70
N ILE A 211 -18.95 1.64 2.21
CA ILE A 211 -17.96 1.45 1.15
C ILE A 211 -18.66 1.72 -0.18
N ASN A 212 -18.15 2.64 -0.98
CA ASN A 212 -18.76 2.92 -2.26
C ASN A 212 -18.68 1.69 -3.20
N ASP A 213 -19.72 1.48 -4.02
CA ASP A 213 -19.81 0.31 -4.90
C ASP A 213 -18.58 0.16 -5.82
N PRO A 214 -18.07 1.24 -6.47
CA PRO A 214 -16.90 1.11 -7.33
C PRO A 214 -15.64 0.61 -6.60
N LEU A 215 -15.45 0.97 -5.33
CA LEU A 215 -14.35 0.49 -4.50
C LEU A 215 -14.59 -0.95 -4.06
N SER A 216 -15.82 -1.28 -3.67
CA SER A 216 -16.22 -2.64 -3.32
C SER A 216 -15.95 -3.63 -4.47
N ASP A 217 -16.28 -3.24 -5.71
CA ASP A 217 -16.05 -4.04 -6.92
C ASP A 217 -14.57 -4.33 -7.22
N ARG A 218 -13.64 -3.58 -6.61
CA ARG A 218 -12.19 -3.80 -6.73
C ARG A 218 -11.62 -4.70 -5.63
N LEU A 219 -12.44 -5.11 -4.67
CA LEU A 219 -12.01 -5.91 -3.52
C LEU A 219 -12.67 -7.30 -3.58
N THR A 220 -11.84 -8.34 -3.50
CA THR A 220 -12.33 -9.71 -3.27
C THR A 220 -12.78 -9.83 -1.82
N SER A 221 -14.10 -9.91 -1.62
CA SER A 221 -14.71 -9.94 -0.29
C SER A 221 -14.67 -11.33 0.34
N LEU A 222 -13.99 -11.46 1.47
CA LEU A 222 -13.81 -12.71 2.22
C LEU A 222 -14.41 -12.59 3.62
N HIS A 223 -15.41 -13.42 3.91
CA HIS A 223 -16.05 -13.43 5.22
C HIS A 223 -15.19 -14.13 6.28
N VAL A 224 -14.97 -13.46 7.40
CA VAL A 224 -14.21 -13.93 8.55
C VAL A 224 -15.16 -14.05 9.75
N GLY A 225 -15.63 -15.26 9.99
CA GLY A 225 -16.47 -15.58 11.15
C GLY A 225 -15.68 -15.76 12.45
N TYR A 226 -16.39 -15.94 13.57
CA TYR A 226 -15.74 -16.35 14.81
C TYR A 226 -15.13 -17.74 14.68
N ASN A 227 -13.93 -17.92 15.21
CA ASN A 227 -13.36 -19.25 15.37
C ASN A 227 -14.27 -20.07 16.32
N PRO A 228 -14.84 -21.20 15.88
CA PRO A 228 -15.73 -22.01 16.73
C PRO A 228 -15.02 -22.54 18.00
N HIS A 229 -13.67 -22.63 17.99
CA HIS A 229 -12.85 -22.98 19.14
C HIS A 229 -12.47 -21.76 20.03
N HIS A 230 -13.04 -20.58 19.80
CA HIS A 230 -12.70 -19.37 20.57
C HIS A 230 -12.98 -19.54 22.07
N ALA A 231 -13.99 -20.32 22.45
CA ALA A 231 -14.26 -20.62 23.87
C ALA A 231 -13.13 -21.44 24.51
N ASP A 232 -12.59 -22.43 23.81
CA ASP A 232 -11.48 -23.26 24.28
C ASP A 232 -10.13 -22.51 24.24
N ASN A 233 -9.92 -21.63 23.27
CA ASN A 233 -8.75 -20.76 23.23
C ASN A 233 -8.70 -19.76 24.39
N ARG A 234 -9.86 -19.26 24.86
CA ARG A 234 -9.92 -18.43 26.10
C ARG A 234 -9.49 -19.22 27.33
N ARG A 235 -9.78 -20.53 27.41
CA ARG A 235 -9.30 -21.39 28.50
C ARG A 235 -7.78 -21.50 28.50
N ILE A 236 -7.14 -21.60 27.32
CA ILE A 236 -5.68 -21.62 27.20
C ILE A 236 -5.05 -20.30 27.68
N VAL A 237 -5.63 -19.15 27.31
CA VAL A 237 -5.18 -17.82 27.79
C VAL A 237 -5.36 -17.68 29.31
N ALA A 238 -6.46 -18.21 29.87
CA ALA A 238 -6.71 -18.21 31.31
C ALA A 238 -5.74 -19.12 32.09
N ILE A 239 -5.23 -20.20 31.48
CA ILE A 239 -4.21 -21.08 32.07
C ILE A 239 -2.81 -20.42 32.00
N GLY A 240 -2.54 -19.62 30.96
CA GLY A 240 -1.27 -18.92 30.75
C GLY A 240 -1.04 -17.67 31.61
N HIS A 241 -2.01 -17.23 32.41
CA HIS A 241 -1.83 -16.18 33.43
C HIS A 241 -2.03 -16.80 34.82
N PRO A 242 -0.98 -17.33 35.48
CA PRO A 242 -1.09 -17.63 36.90
C PRO A 242 -1.43 -16.32 37.61
N ARG A 243 -2.57 -16.31 38.30
CA ARG A 243 -2.99 -15.19 39.16
C ARG A 243 -1.80 -14.82 40.04
N ARG A 244 -1.21 -13.65 39.83
CA ARG A 244 -0.27 -13.08 40.78
C ARG A 244 -1.08 -12.83 42.06
N SER A 245 -0.76 -13.60 43.09
CA SER A 245 -1.26 -13.49 44.46
C SER A 245 -1.00 -12.11 45.04
#